data_AF-A0A6P5YSM7-F1
#
_entry.id   AF-A0A6P5YSM7-F1
#
_cell.length_a   1.000
_cell.length_b   1.000
_cell.length_c   1.000
_cell.angle_alpha   90.00
_cell.angle_beta   90.00
_cell.angle_gamma   90.00
#
_symmetry.space_group_name_H-M   'P 1'
#
loop_
_entity.id
_entity.type
_entity.pdbx_description
1 polymer ?
#
loop_
_entity_poly.entity_id
_entity_poly.type
_entity_poly.pdbx_seq_one_letter_code
_entity_poly.pdbx_strand_id
1 'polypeptide(L)'
;MSFEHGTKDLFANVFTPEHQGGNVNLKLGLGHSFSALLSQMKKVESTKAVGFSGENDFINFDTTALIAVVSGISNGCAEELLNKPQVELQHRFKGNYEFVIAQAMSEILNPIHADLSAAVSGKIGIICESVLSEFKELILMCGGANEKHRADQLLKWLLVVRDSPSERLIGLPTTRKLALKNKIVFGTGDYWHAPTLTANMAFVRAVAQTGMSLFTIEHRPRALTGMDLEVSLC
;
A
#
# COMPACT_ATOMS: atom_id res chain seq x y z
N MET A 1 20.51 33.10 -11.43
CA MET A 1 19.15 33.57 -11.11
C MET A 1 18.42 32.41 -10.47
N SER A 2 17.85 32.67 -9.31
CA SER A 2 17.69 31.73 -8.19
C SER A 2 16.52 30.76 -8.38
N PHE A 3 16.78 29.47 -8.19
CA PHE A 3 15.80 28.40 -8.00
C PHE A 3 15.25 28.48 -6.56
N GLU A 4 14.25 29.34 -6.31
CA GLU A 4 13.58 29.42 -5.01
C GLU A 4 12.04 29.42 -5.10
N HIS A 5 11.47 28.76 -6.12
CA HIS A 5 10.00 28.66 -6.27
C HIS A 5 9.42 27.23 -6.18
N GLY A 6 10.21 26.19 -5.90
CA GLY A 6 9.73 24.80 -5.92
C GLY A 6 9.24 24.20 -4.59
N THR A 7 9.65 24.75 -3.44
CA THR A 7 9.49 24.03 -2.15
C THR A 7 8.26 24.44 -1.34
N LYS A 8 7.65 25.60 -1.65
CA LYS A 8 6.53 26.14 -0.85
C LYS A 8 5.17 25.49 -1.18
N ASP A 9 4.99 24.92 -2.38
CA ASP A 9 3.73 24.29 -2.79
C ASP A 9 3.58 22.81 -2.39
N LEU A 10 4.67 22.13 -2.01
CA LEU A 10 4.60 20.71 -1.61
C LEU A 10 3.73 20.49 -0.34
N PHE A 11 3.67 21.49 0.55
CA PHE A 11 3.01 21.37 1.85
C PHE A 11 1.55 21.85 1.87
N ALA A 12 1.06 22.48 0.80
CA ALA A 12 -0.35 22.86 0.68
C ALA A 12 -1.27 21.65 0.41
N ASN A 13 -0.70 20.49 0.07
CA ASN A 13 -1.40 19.29 -0.38
C ASN A 13 -1.26 18.09 0.57
N VAL A 14 -0.76 18.31 1.79
CA VAL A 14 -0.47 17.25 2.76
C VAL A 14 -1.49 17.29 3.90
N PHE A 15 -2.19 16.19 4.12
CA PHE A 15 -3.04 16.01 5.29
C PHE A 15 -2.36 15.07 6.29
N THR A 16 -2.10 15.56 7.50
CA THR A 16 -1.72 14.70 8.63
C THR A 16 -2.99 14.12 9.26
N PRO A 17 -3.09 12.78 9.45
CA PRO A 17 -4.22 12.20 10.18
C PRO A 17 -4.30 12.75 11.61
N GLU A 18 -5.51 13.06 12.08
CA GLU A 18 -5.73 13.52 13.45
C GLU A 18 -5.20 12.51 14.48
N HIS A 19 -4.34 12.98 15.38
CA HIS A 19 -3.78 12.18 16.47
C HIS A 19 -4.82 11.94 17.57
N GLN A 20 -5.33 10.72 17.70
CA GLN A 20 -5.88 10.27 18.98
C GLN A 20 -4.78 9.57 19.78
N GLY A 21 -4.37 10.25 20.86
CA GLY A 21 -3.30 9.84 21.75
C GLY A 21 -3.66 8.61 22.56
N GLY A 22 -2.74 7.64 22.56
CA GLY A 22 -2.75 6.48 23.44
C GLY A 22 -1.41 5.77 23.32
N ASN A 23 -0.56 5.89 24.33
CA ASN A 23 0.71 5.18 24.42
C ASN A 23 0.41 3.74 24.87
N VAL A 24 -0.09 2.92 23.94
CA VAL A 24 -0.38 1.50 24.16
C VAL A 24 0.82 0.71 23.62
N ASN A 25 1.29 -0.27 24.41
CA ASN A 25 2.48 -1.07 24.11
C ASN A 25 2.39 -1.70 22.69
N LEU A 26 3.07 -1.07 21.73
CA LEU A 26 2.96 -1.24 20.27
C LEU A 26 3.39 -2.62 19.71
N LYS A 27 3.74 -3.59 20.55
CA LYS A 27 4.32 -4.87 20.09
C LYS A 27 3.39 -6.07 20.13
N LEU A 28 2.23 -5.99 20.79
CA LEU A 28 1.27 -7.10 20.81
C LEU A 28 0.36 -7.02 19.56
N GLY A 29 0.36 -8.06 18.71
CA GLY A 29 -0.64 -8.22 17.64
C GLY A 29 -0.31 -7.62 16.25
N LEU A 30 0.81 -6.92 16.09
CA LEU A 30 1.19 -6.34 14.79
C LEU A 30 1.94 -7.32 13.87
N GLY A 31 2.52 -8.39 14.41
CA GLY A 31 3.45 -9.26 13.70
C GLY A 31 4.85 -8.62 13.54
N HIS A 32 5.89 -9.45 13.69
CA HIS A 32 7.30 -9.02 13.56
C HIS A 32 7.62 -8.45 12.18
N SER A 33 7.08 -9.07 11.13
CA SER A 33 7.34 -8.73 9.72
C SER A 33 6.84 -7.31 9.38
N PHE A 34 5.62 -6.95 9.76
CA PHE A 34 5.06 -5.61 9.56
C PHE A 34 5.87 -4.54 10.30
N SER A 35 6.20 -4.79 11.57
CA SER A 35 6.97 -3.84 12.39
C SER A 35 8.36 -3.61 11.81
N ALA A 36 9.01 -4.66 11.31
CA ALA A 36 10.28 -4.57 10.60
C ALA A 36 10.16 -3.73 9.33
N LEU A 37 9.12 -3.94 8.51
CA LEU A 37 8.90 -3.17 7.29
C LEU A 37 8.69 -1.68 7.60
N LEU A 38 7.84 -1.34 8.58
CA LEU A 38 7.62 0.04 8.99
C LEU A 38 8.91 0.71 9.47
N SER A 39 9.78 -0.03 10.18
CA SER A 39 11.06 0.51 10.64
C SER A 39 12.01 0.93 9.51
N GLN A 40 11.81 0.39 8.30
CA GLN A 40 12.58 0.77 7.11
C GLN A 40 12.07 2.06 6.46
N MET A 41 10.82 2.44 6.70
CA MET A 41 10.22 3.63 6.11
C MET A 41 10.65 4.90 6.84
N LYS A 42 10.76 6.01 6.10
CA LYS A 42 10.99 7.32 6.69
C LYS A 42 9.65 7.91 7.15
N LYS A 43 9.49 8.09 8.45
CA LYS A 43 8.33 8.78 9.04
C LYS A 43 8.47 10.28 8.86
N VAL A 44 7.42 10.95 8.39
CA VAL A 44 7.36 12.42 8.36
C VAL A 44 6.95 12.91 9.74
N GLU A 45 7.84 13.56 10.46
CA GLU A 45 7.50 14.24 11.72
C GLU A 45 6.75 15.55 11.40
N SER A 46 5.64 15.78 12.11
CA SER A 46 4.66 16.85 11.87
C SER A 46 5.19 18.30 11.99
N THR A 47 6.48 18.53 12.23
CA THR A 47 6.98 19.83 12.72
C THR A 47 8.24 20.38 12.04
N LYS A 48 8.78 19.75 10.99
CA LYS A 48 9.86 20.39 10.23
C LYS A 48 9.60 20.29 8.74
N ALA A 49 9.65 21.45 8.08
CA ALA A 49 9.84 21.55 6.65
C ALA A 49 11.17 20.86 6.31
N VAL A 50 11.11 19.56 6.06
CA VAL A 50 12.24 18.82 5.54
C VAL A 50 12.40 19.32 4.12
N GLY A 51 13.53 19.98 3.83
CA GLY A 51 13.94 20.25 2.47
C GLY A 51 14.15 18.90 1.79
N PHE A 52 13.18 18.45 1.01
CA PHE A 52 13.31 17.27 0.16
C PHE A 52 14.28 17.64 -0.96
N SER A 53 15.46 17.04 -0.94
CA SER A 53 16.56 17.43 -1.83
C SER A 53 16.92 16.37 -2.87
N GLY A 54 16.15 15.27 -2.99
CA GLY A 54 16.46 14.19 -3.93
C GLY A 54 15.29 13.67 -4.76
N GLU A 55 15.56 13.40 -6.05
CA GLU A 55 14.82 12.38 -6.80
C GLU A 55 14.93 11.05 -6.03
N ASN A 56 13.81 10.36 -5.80
CA ASN A 56 13.66 9.09 -5.05
C ASN A 56 13.32 9.15 -3.54
N ASP A 57 12.99 10.32 -2.99
CA ASP A 57 12.56 10.44 -1.58
C ASP A 57 11.18 9.78 -1.31
N PHE A 58 10.35 9.64 -2.34
CA PHE A 58 8.97 9.16 -2.23
C PHE A 58 8.75 7.80 -2.89
N ILE A 59 7.78 7.06 -2.35
CA ILE A 59 7.19 5.88 -2.98
C ILE A 59 5.67 5.98 -2.88
N ASN A 60 4.98 5.82 -4.02
CA ASN A 60 3.53 5.89 -4.08
C ASN A 60 2.94 4.50 -3.85
N PHE A 61 2.12 4.34 -2.82
CA PHE A 61 1.42 3.09 -2.56
C PHE A 61 0.07 3.11 -3.27
N ASP A 62 -0.19 2.14 -4.14
CA ASP A 62 -1.55 1.88 -4.59
C ASP A 62 -2.32 1.06 -3.53
N THR A 63 -3.62 0.89 -3.76
CA THR A 63 -4.48 0.11 -2.86
C THR A 63 -3.99 -1.34 -2.70
N THR A 64 -3.45 -1.96 -3.75
CA THR A 64 -2.96 -3.34 -3.70
C THR A 64 -1.71 -3.48 -2.83
N ALA A 65 -0.85 -2.46 -2.82
CA ALA A 65 0.34 -2.42 -1.97
C ALA A 65 -0.05 -2.27 -0.50
N LEU A 66 -1.01 -1.39 -0.18
CA LEU A 66 -1.51 -1.25 1.19
C LEU A 66 -2.11 -2.57 1.70
N ILE A 67 -2.93 -3.24 0.88
CA ILE A 67 -3.50 -4.55 1.21
C ILE A 67 -2.39 -5.60 1.42
N ALA A 68 -1.36 -5.60 0.56
CA ALA A 68 -0.24 -6.52 0.70
C ALA A 68 0.54 -6.32 2.00
N VAL A 69 0.72 -5.08 2.46
CA VAL A 69 1.41 -4.79 3.73
C VAL A 69 0.61 -5.25 4.95
N VAL A 70 -0.72 -5.10 4.93
CA VAL A 70 -1.55 -5.36 6.12
C VAL A 70 -2.22 -6.73 6.13
N SER A 71 -2.23 -7.45 5.01
CA SER A 71 -2.84 -8.77 4.87
C SER A 71 -2.35 -9.75 5.93
N GLY A 72 -3.26 -10.57 6.48
CA GLY A 72 -2.89 -11.69 7.34
C GLY A 72 -1.92 -12.67 6.66
N ILE A 73 -2.02 -12.86 5.34
CA ILE A 73 -1.11 -13.72 4.57
C ILE A 73 0.34 -13.26 4.79
N SER A 74 0.61 -11.99 4.54
CA SER A 74 1.94 -11.37 4.66
C SER A 74 2.47 -11.26 6.09
N ASN A 75 1.61 -11.52 7.07
CA ASN A 75 1.84 -11.25 8.49
C ASN A 75 1.78 -12.52 9.34
N GLY A 76 2.21 -13.65 8.78
CA GLY A 76 2.39 -14.91 9.51
C GLY A 76 1.19 -15.85 9.49
N CYS A 77 0.05 -15.45 8.94
CA CYS A 77 -1.13 -16.31 8.90
C CYS A 77 -1.17 -17.25 7.67
N ALA A 78 -0.15 -17.24 6.81
CA ALA A 78 -0.13 -18.04 5.58
C ALA A 78 -0.18 -19.56 5.85
N GLU A 79 0.65 -20.06 6.76
CA GLU A 79 0.66 -21.49 7.13
C GLU A 79 -0.65 -21.91 7.81
N GLU A 80 -1.12 -21.10 8.76
CA GLU A 80 -2.38 -21.40 9.46
C GLU A 80 -3.57 -21.41 8.50
N LEU A 81 -3.60 -20.48 7.54
CA LEU A 81 -4.60 -20.46 6.48
C LEU A 81 -4.60 -21.76 5.66
N LEU A 82 -3.42 -22.29 5.33
CA LEU A 82 -3.29 -23.55 4.58
C LEU A 82 -3.66 -24.79 5.40
N ASN A 83 -3.59 -24.71 6.72
CA ASN A 83 -3.97 -25.81 7.63
C ASN A 83 -5.49 -25.89 7.88
N LYS A 84 -6.28 -24.89 7.46
CA LYS A 84 -7.74 -24.92 7.62
C LYS A 84 -8.40 -25.90 6.65
N PRO A 85 -9.54 -26.52 7.02
CA PRO A 85 -10.28 -27.39 6.14
C PRO A 85 -10.68 -26.69 4.82
N GLN A 86 -10.46 -27.36 3.69
CA GLN A 86 -10.76 -26.82 2.36
C GLN A 86 -12.20 -26.30 2.23
N VAL A 87 -13.17 -27.00 2.82
CA VAL A 87 -14.59 -26.61 2.79
C VAL A 87 -14.82 -25.25 3.44
N GLU A 88 -14.14 -24.97 4.57
CA GLU A 88 -14.24 -23.68 5.25
C GLU A 88 -13.63 -22.57 4.40
N LEU A 89 -12.48 -22.83 3.79
CA LEU A 89 -11.77 -21.87 2.93
C LEU A 89 -12.56 -21.57 1.66
N GLN A 90 -13.18 -22.58 1.04
CA GLN A 90 -14.06 -22.40 -0.12
C GLN A 90 -15.31 -21.60 0.22
N HIS A 91 -15.92 -21.86 1.37
CA HIS A 91 -17.06 -21.08 1.83
C HIS A 91 -16.66 -19.60 2.08
N ARG A 92 -15.50 -19.39 2.69
CA ARG A 92 -14.99 -18.06 3.06
C ARG A 92 -14.56 -17.24 1.85
N PHE A 93 -13.69 -17.79 1.00
CA PHE A 93 -13.09 -17.07 -0.13
C PHE A 93 -13.88 -17.22 -1.44
N LYS A 94 -14.94 -18.04 -1.44
CA LYS A 94 -15.83 -18.29 -2.59
C LYS A 94 -14.99 -18.56 -3.85
N GLY A 95 -15.40 -18.03 -5.01
CA GLY A 95 -14.68 -18.18 -6.29
C GLY A 95 -13.23 -17.68 -6.31
N ASN A 96 -12.70 -17.14 -5.20
CA ASN A 96 -11.30 -16.74 -5.07
C ASN A 96 -10.43 -17.76 -4.31
N TYR A 97 -10.98 -18.91 -3.89
CA TYR A 97 -10.25 -19.93 -3.11
C TYR A 97 -8.87 -20.25 -3.70
N GLU A 98 -8.80 -20.63 -4.98
CA GLU A 98 -7.54 -21.02 -5.62
C GLU A 98 -6.51 -19.88 -5.63
N PHE A 99 -6.96 -18.64 -5.87
CA PHE A 99 -6.10 -17.46 -5.85
C PHE A 99 -5.54 -17.17 -4.46
N VAL A 100 -6.37 -17.29 -3.42
CA VAL A 100 -5.95 -17.05 -2.04
C VAL A 100 -4.94 -18.11 -1.58
N ILE A 101 -5.17 -19.39 -1.92
CA ILE A 101 -4.23 -20.48 -1.62
C ILE A 101 -2.90 -20.27 -2.33
N ALA A 102 -2.92 -19.92 -3.62
CA ALA A 102 -1.70 -19.63 -4.38
C ALA A 102 -0.89 -18.47 -3.76
N GLN A 103 -1.57 -17.44 -3.26
CA GLN A 103 -0.91 -16.33 -2.56
C GLN A 103 -0.28 -16.75 -1.23
N ALA A 104 -0.96 -17.60 -0.45
CA ALA A 104 -0.42 -18.13 0.80
C ALA A 104 0.81 -19.02 0.58
N MET A 105 0.76 -19.93 -0.40
CA MET A 105 1.92 -20.73 -0.80
C MET A 105 3.07 -19.84 -1.29
N SER A 106 2.76 -18.80 -2.06
CA SER A 106 3.77 -17.85 -2.54
C SER A 106 4.45 -17.09 -1.41
N GLU A 107 3.72 -16.76 -0.34
CA GLU A 107 4.25 -16.05 0.83
C GLU A 107 5.21 -16.91 1.65
N ILE A 108 4.89 -18.19 1.86
CA ILE A 108 5.77 -19.13 2.58
C ILE A 108 7.12 -19.26 1.86
N LEU A 109 7.10 -19.33 0.53
CA LEU A 109 8.32 -19.46 -0.26
C LEU A 109 9.11 -18.15 -0.36
N ASN A 110 8.41 -17.03 -0.51
CA ASN A 110 9.01 -15.72 -0.68
C ASN A 110 8.18 -14.70 0.13
N PRO A 111 8.60 -14.33 1.33
CA PRO A 111 7.86 -13.38 2.16
C PRO A 111 7.82 -11.98 1.53
N ILE A 112 6.62 -11.43 1.33
CA ILE A 112 6.46 -10.19 0.56
C ILE A 112 7.08 -8.97 1.27
N HIS A 113 7.06 -8.92 2.59
CA HIS A 113 7.69 -7.80 3.32
C HIS A 113 9.20 -7.74 3.13
N ALA A 114 9.87 -8.87 2.89
CA ALA A 114 11.29 -8.87 2.55
C ALA A 114 11.52 -8.18 1.20
N ASP A 115 10.70 -8.52 0.19
CA ASP A 115 10.75 -7.88 -1.13
C ASP A 115 10.43 -6.39 -1.06
N LEU A 116 9.39 -6.02 -0.30
CA LEU A 116 8.95 -4.62 -0.15
C LEU A 116 9.96 -3.78 0.62
N SER A 117 10.74 -4.37 1.52
CA SER A 117 11.73 -3.63 2.33
C SER A 117 12.72 -2.88 1.45
N ALA A 118 13.21 -3.49 0.36
CA ALA A 118 14.11 -2.82 -0.56
C ALA A 118 13.45 -1.63 -1.29
N ALA A 119 12.16 -1.75 -1.61
CA ALA A 119 11.42 -0.69 -2.28
C ALA A 119 11.16 0.52 -1.37
N VAL A 120 10.92 0.30 -0.07
CA VAL A 120 10.47 1.34 0.87
C VAL A 120 11.58 1.89 1.76
N SER A 121 12.74 1.22 1.85
CA SER A 121 13.82 1.59 2.77
C SER A 121 14.30 3.03 2.55
N GLY A 122 14.27 3.84 3.62
CA GLY A 122 14.66 5.25 3.62
C GLY A 122 13.68 6.20 2.92
N LYS A 123 12.58 5.70 2.35
CA LYS A 123 11.61 6.50 1.59
C LYS A 123 10.40 6.91 2.42
N ILE A 124 9.77 8.00 2.01
CA ILE A 124 8.48 8.44 2.52
C ILE A 124 7.38 7.82 1.67
N GLY A 125 6.49 7.07 2.30
CA GLY A 125 5.31 6.55 1.62
C GLY A 125 4.25 7.62 1.43
N ILE A 126 3.73 7.74 0.21
CA ILE A 126 2.60 8.61 -0.11
C ILE A 126 1.41 7.78 -0.60
N ILE A 127 0.20 8.26 -0.34
CA ILE A 127 -1.06 7.76 -0.90
C ILE A 127 -1.94 8.94 -1.29
N CYS A 128 -2.73 8.78 -2.35
CA CYS A 128 -3.71 9.81 -2.73
C CYS A 128 -5.06 9.62 -1.99
N GLU A 129 -5.90 10.64 -1.98
CA GLU A 129 -7.22 10.64 -1.32
C GLU A 129 -8.11 9.48 -1.78
N SER A 130 -8.09 9.17 -3.08
CA SER A 130 -8.80 8.03 -3.65
C SER A 130 -8.32 6.68 -3.08
N VAL A 131 -7.00 6.49 -2.94
CA VAL A 131 -6.42 5.26 -2.35
C VAL A 131 -6.78 5.15 -0.88
N LEU A 132 -6.68 6.24 -0.12
CA LEU A 132 -7.06 6.25 1.30
C LEU A 132 -8.51 5.79 1.49
N SER A 133 -9.41 6.32 0.66
CA SER A 133 -10.84 6.02 0.73
C SER A 133 -11.13 4.56 0.36
N GLU A 134 -10.60 4.08 -0.77
CA GLU A 134 -10.77 2.69 -1.22
C GLU A 134 -10.18 1.70 -0.20
N PHE A 135 -8.99 2.00 0.33
CA PHE A 135 -8.33 1.15 1.33
C PHE A 135 -9.14 1.06 2.63
N LYS A 136 -9.63 2.18 3.16
CA LYS A 136 -10.48 2.18 4.36
C LYS A 136 -11.76 1.38 4.16
N GLU A 137 -12.40 1.50 2.99
CA GLU A 137 -13.60 0.75 2.66
C GLU A 137 -13.32 -0.77 2.61
N LEU A 138 -12.24 -1.19 1.94
CA LEU A 138 -11.84 -2.59 1.87
C LEU A 138 -11.50 -3.17 3.23
N ILE A 139 -10.78 -2.42 4.07
CA ILE A 139 -10.43 -2.86 5.43
C ILE A 139 -11.67 -2.98 6.31
N LEU A 140 -12.62 -2.06 6.19
CA LEU A 140 -13.89 -2.13 6.90
C LEU A 140 -14.70 -3.37 6.51
N MET A 141 -14.83 -3.64 5.20
CA MET A 141 -15.65 -4.72 4.66
C MET A 141 -15.03 -6.10 4.84
N CYS A 142 -13.71 -6.23 4.63
CA CYS A 142 -13.04 -7.52 4.47
C CYS A 142 -11.99 -7.80 5.55
N GLY A 143 -11.54 -6.79 6.30
CA GLY A 143 -10.44 -6.92 7.24
C GLY A 143 -10.85 -7.52 8.59
N GLY A 144 -10.03 -8.44 9.10
CA GLY A 144 -10.10 -8.93 10.48
C GLY A 144 -9.48 -7.93 11.47
N ALA A 145 -9.58 -8.19 12.77
CA ALA A 145 -9.10 -7.33 13.84
C ALA A 145 -7.61 -6.96 13.68
N ASN A 146 -6.76 -7.94 13.36
CA ASN A 146 -5.32 -7.71 13.16
C ASN A 146 -5.01 -6.92 11.87
N GLU A 147 -5.78 -7.15 10.80
CA GLU A 147 -5.61 -6.41 9.54
C GLU A 147 -6.06 -4.96 9.68
N LYS A 148 -7.17 -4.73 10.40
CA LYS A 148 -7.65 -3.39 10.80
C LYS A 148 -6.62 -2.68 11.66
N HIS A 149 -6.07 -3.36 12.67
CA HIS A 149 -5.06 -2.78 13.53
C HIS A 149 -3.79 -2.39 12.76
N ARG A 150 -3.30 -3.25 11.86
CA ARG A 150 -2.16 -2.92 10.99
C ARG A 150 -2.47 -1.79 10.03
N ALA A 151 -3.68 -1.73 9.47
CA ALA A 151 -4.11 -0.61 8.62
C ALA A 151 -4.05 0.73 9.38
N ASP A 152 -4.57 0.78 10.60
CA ASP A 152 -4.51 1.98 11.43
C ASP A 152 -3.08 2.40 11.76
N GLN A 153 -2.17 1.45 11.99
CA GLN A 153 -0.76 1.78 12.19
C GLN A 153 -0.09 2.25 10.90
N LEU A 154 -0.28 1.55 9.78
CA LEU A 154 0.33 1.89 8.49
C LEU A 154 -0.04 3.32 8.06
N LEU A 155 -1.31 3.69 8.20
CA LEU A 155 -1.79 5.03 7.83
C LEU A 155 -1.10 6.16 8.63
N LYS A 156 -0.58 5.90 9.84
CA LYS A 156 0.20 6.88 10.62
C LYS A 156 1.62 7.11 10.10
N TRP A 157 2.07 6.26 9.17
CA TRP A 157 3.40 6.34 8.53
C TRP A 157 3.33 6.89 7.10
N LEU A 158 2.13 7.03 6.54
CA LEU A 158 1.92 7.46 5.17
C LEU A 158 1.52 8.94 5.11
N LEU A 159 2.02 9.63 4.09
CA LEU A 159 1.59 10.97 3.73
C LEU A 159 0.36 10.89 2.83
N VAL A 160 -0.74 11.52 3.23
CA VAL A 160 -1.91 11.64 2.36
C VAL A 160 -1.76 12.89 1.51
N VAL A 161 -1.74 12.70 0.19
CA VAL A 161 -1.70 13.78 -0.80
C VAL A 161 -3.02 13.87 -1.56
N ARG A 162 -3.29 15.02 -2.16
CA ARG A 162 -4.46 15.20 -3.03
C ARG A 162 -4.41 14.28 -4.25
N ASP A 163 -5.57 14.00 -4.83
CA ASP A 163 -5.65 13.38 -6.15
C ASP A 163 -5.12 14.35 -7.23
N SER A 164 -3.81 14.29 -7.50
CA SER A 164 -3.10 15.18 -8.42
C SER A 164 -2.46 14.39 -9.58
N PRO A 165 -3.25 13.78 -10.49
CA PRO A 165 -2.69 12.99 -11.57
C PRO A 165 -1.97 13.85 -12.60
N SER A 166 -0.83 13.35 -13.10
CA SER A 166 -0.10 14.00 -14.18
C SER A 166 -0.93 14.16 -15.45
N GLU A 167 -0.72 15.28 -16.17
CA GLU A 167 -1.43 15.59 -17.42
C GLU A 167 -1.25 14.50 -18.47
N ARG A 168 -0.03 13.93 -18.55
CA ARG A 168 0.28 12.86 -19.51
C ARG A 168 -0.60 11.64 -19.27
N LEU A 169 -0.75 11.20 -18.02
CA LEU A 169 -1.54 10.00 -17.74
C LEU A 169 -3.05 10.29 -17.82
N ILE A 170 -3.50 11.43 -17.32
CA ILE A 170 -4.93 11.79 -17.38
C ILE A 170 -5.41 12.02 -18.83
N GLY A 171 -4.52 12.43 -19.73
CA GLY A 171 -4.80 12.62 -21.15
C GLY A 171 -5.03 11.32 -21.94
N LEU A 172 -4.65 10.15 -21.41
CA LEU A 172 -4.92 8.87 -22.09
C LEU A 172 -6.43 8.56 -22.16
N PRO A 173 -6.93 7.88 -23.20
CA PRO A 173 -8.33 7.49 -23.27
C PRO A 173 -8.76 6.60 -22.09
N THR A 174 -9.90 6.90 -21.48
CA THR A 174 -10.48 6.03 -20.45
C THR A 174 -11.10 4.80 -21.11
N THR A 175 -10.63 3.61 -20.72
CA THR A 175 -11.14 2.33 -21.23
C THR A 175 -11.32 1.35 -20.06
N ARG A 176 -11.83 0.14 -20.33
CA ARG A 176 -11.88 -0.91 -19.30
C ARG A 176 -10.49 -1.24 -18.73
N LYS A 177 -9.44 -1.19 -19.56
CA LYS A 177 -8.05 -1.46 -19.14
C LYS A 177 -7.36 -0.22 -18.56
N LEU A 178 -7.76 0.97 -19.00
CA LEU A 178 -7.27 2.28 -18.54
C LEU A 178 -8.36 2.99 -17.72
N ALA A 179 -8.83 2.34 -16.66
CA ALA A 179 -9.90 2.88 -15.82
C ALA A 179 -9.46 4.17 -15.11
N LEU A 180 -10.38 5.13 -14.98
CA LEU A 180 -10.10 6.44 -14.39
C LEU A 180 -9.47 6.35 -12.99
N LYS A 181 -9.96 5.45 -12.15
CA LYS A 181 -9.41 5.26 -10.79
C LYS A 181 -7.91 4.95 -10.82
N ASN A 182 -7.47 4.07 -11.71
CA ASN A 182 -6.06 3.72 -11.83
C ASN A 182 -5.26 4.88 -12.44
N LYS A 183 -5.83 5.64 -13.37
CA LYS A 183 -5.19 6.87 -13.89
C LYS A 183 -4.97 7.91 -12.79
N ILE A 184 -5.87 8.03 -11.82
CA ILE A 184 -5.68 8.91 -10.66
C ILE A 184 -4.49 8.41 -9.81
N VAL A 185 -4.50 7.14 -9.41
CA VAL A 185 -3.45 6.60 -8.51
C VAL A 185 -2.06 6.65 -9.13
N PHE A 186 -1.91 6.09 -10.33
CA PHE A 186 -0.62 6.06 -11.02
C PHE A 186 -0.19 7.45 -11.49
N GLY A 187 -1.15 8.32 -11.82
CA GLY A 187 -0.87 9.67 -12.26
C GLY A 187 -0.38 10.53 -11.12
N THR A 188 -0.90 10.32 -9.90
CA THR A 188 -0.41 10.99 -8.70
C THR A 188 1.02 10.56 -8.40
N GLY A 189 1.32 9.25 -8.43
CA GLY A 189 2.70 8.78 -8.30
C GLY A 189 3.63 9.40 -9.35
N ASP A 190 3.15 9.48 -10.60
CA ASP A 190 3.88 10.10 -11.69
C ASP A 190 4.15 11.60 -11.48
N TYR A 191 3.16 12.36 -11.01
CA TYR A 191 3.29 13.78 -10.69
C TYR A 191 4.32 14.04 -9.58
N TRP A 192 4.34 13.17 -8.56
CA TRP A 192 5.27 13.27 -7.43
C TRP A 192 6.66 12.67 -7.73
N HIS A 193 6.92 12.23 -8.96
CA HIS A 193 8.13 11.48 -9.34
C HIS A 193 8.41 10.30 -8.40
N ALA A 194 7.33 9.66 -7.92
CA ALA A 194 7.35 8.56 -6.97
C ALA A 194 7.02 7.26 -7.70
N PRO A 195 7.92 6.25 -7.72
CA PRO A 195 7.59 4.94 -8.24
C PRO A 195 6.33 4.40 -7.56
N THR A 196 5.37 3.92 -8.35
CA THR A 196 4.14 3.33 -7.82
C THR A 196 4.36 1.86 -7.52
N LEU A 197 4.26 1.49 -6.24
CA LEU A 197 4.29 0.11 -5.77
C LEU A 197 2.90 -0.51 -6.04
N THR A 198 2.84 -1.59 -6.82
CA THR A 198 1.57 -2.14 -7.32
C THR A 198 1.62 -3.63 -7.68
N ALA A 199 0.49 -4.33 -7.56
CA ALA A 199 0.22 -5.63 -8.18
C ALA A 199 -0.66 -5.52 -9.44
N ASN A 200 -1.12 -4.31 -9.81
CA ASN A 200 -2.00 -4.07 -10.95
C ASN A 200 -1.21 -3.94 -12.27
N MET A 201 -0.47 -4.99 -12.62
CA MET A 201 0.34 -5.01 -13.83
C MET A 201 -0.48 -5.01 -15.12
N ALA A 202 -1.79 -5.31 -15.04
CA ALA A 202 -2.69 -5.17 -16.18
C ALA A 202 -2.83 -3.70 -16.60
N PHE A 203 -2.94 -2.77 -15.65
CA PHE A 203 -2.96 -1.34 -15.94
C PHE A 203 -1.61 -0.85 -16.48
N VAL A 204 -0.51 -1.24 -15.85
CA VAL A 204 0.86 -0.87 -16.29
C VAL A 204 1.10 -1.29 -17.74
N ARG A 205 0.75 -2.54 -18.10
CA ARG A 205 0.85 -3.03 -19.48
C ARG A 205 -0.06 -2.27 -20.45
N ALA A 206 -1.27 -1.91 -20.03
CA ALA A 206 -2.20 -1.15 -20.86
C ALA A 206 -1.66 0.27 -21.14
N VAL A 207 -1.00 0.90 -20.17
CA VAL A 207 -0.33 2.20 -20.36
C VAL A 207 0.85 2.04 -21.33
N ALA A 208 1.68 1.01 -21.15
CA ALA A 208 2.80 0.72 -22.06
C ALA A 208 2.37 0.58 -23.53
N GLN A 209 1.20 -0.02 -23.78
CA GLN A 209 0.62 -0.14 -25.12
C GLN A 209 0.26 1.20 -25.79
N THR A 210 0.19 2.29 -25.02
CA THR A 210 -0.01 3.66 -25.55
C THR A 210 1.30 4.35 -25.95
N GLY A 211 2.46 3.70 -25.75
CA GLY A 211 3.78 4.29 -25.94
C GLY A 211 4.30 5.06 -24.72
N MET A 212 3.55 5.08 -23.61
CA MET A 212 3.93 5.72 -22.35
C MET A 212 4.50 4.71 -21.36
N SER A 213 5.55 5.09 -20.63
CA SER A 213 6.06 4.34 -19.48
C SER A 213 5.76 5.05 -18.15
N LEU A 214 5.50 4.25 -17.12
CA LEU A 214 5.34 4.69 -15.73
C LEU A 214 6.47 4.10 -14.89
N PHE A 215 6.91 4.85 -13.88
CA PHE A 215 7.81 4.32 -12.87
C PHE A 215 7.01 3.48 -11.88
N THR A 216 7.20 2.17 -11.93
CA THR A 216 6.44 1.21 -11.11
C THR A 216 7.35 0.17 -10.50
N ILE A 217 7.04 -0.26 -9.29
CA ILE A 217 7.66 -1.41 -8.62
C ILE A 217 6.56 -2.47 -8.50
N GLU A 218 6.76 -3.61 -9.16
CA GLU A 218 5.80 -4.72 -9.07
C GLU A 218 5.95 -5.44 -7.73
N HIS A 219 4.83 -5.77 -7.10
CA HIS A 219 4.79 -6.77 -6.04
C HIS A 219 3.75 -7.85 -6.35
N ARG A 220 3.90 -9.01 -5.69
CA ARG A 220 2.95 -10.11 -5.82
C ARG A 220 1.62 -9.76 -5.14
N PRO A 221 0.47 -10.16 -5.69
CA PRO A 221 -0.83 -9.87 -5.10
C PRO A 221 -1.01 -10.58 -3.76
N ARG A 222 -1.77 -9.96 -2.86
CA ARG A 222 -2.16 -10.51 -1.55
C ARG A 222 -3.61 -10.14 -1.27
N ALA A 223 -4.36 -11.07 -0.68
CA ALA A 223 -5.73 -10.89 -0.26
C ALA A 223 -5.80 -10.64 1.24
N LEU A 224 -6.79 -9.87 1.68
CA LEU A 224 -7.18 -9.86 3.09
C LEU A 224 -7.75 -11.23 3.46
N THR A 225 -7.42 -11.73 4.64
CA THR A 225 -7.94 -13.00 5.13
C THR A 225 -9.25 -12.81 5.88
N GLY A 226 -9.45 -11.62 6.48
CA GLY A 226 -10.58 -11.32 7.36
C GLY A 226 -10.60 -12.14 8.65
N MET A 227 -9.54 -12.90 8.93
CA MET A 227 -9.54 -13.89 10.00
C MET A 227 -9.26 -13.20 11.34
N ASP A 228 -10.21 -13.28 12.25
CA ASP A 228 -10.03 -12.97 13.66
C ASP A 228 -9.47 -14.22 14.32
N LEU A 229 -8.17 -14.45 14.14
CA LEU A 229 -7.48 -15.52 14.82
C LEU A 229 -7.50 -15.19 16.32
N GLU A 230 -7.93 -16.15 17.15
CA GLU A 230 -7.87 -16.00 18.61
C GLU A 230 -6.46 -15.54 19.00
N VAL A 231 -6.40 -14.62 19.97
CA VAL A 231 -5.23 -13.81 20.38
C VAL A 231 -3.99 -14.63 20.81
N SER A 232 -4.00 -15.95 20.70
CA SER A 232 -2.81 -16.77 20.86
C SER A 232 -2.02 -16.87 19.55
N LEU A 233 -0.93 -16.08 19.48
CA LEU A 233 0.27 -16.26 18.64
C LEU A 233 0.42 -15.47 17.31
N CYS A 234 -0.20 -14.28 17.15
CA CYS A 234 0.22 -13.30 16.12
C CYS A 234 0.69 -11.98 16.72
#